data_AF-A0A024TJY9-F1
#
_entry.id   AF-A0A024TJY9-F1
#
_cell.length_a   1.000
_cell.length_b   1.000
_cell.length_c   1.000
_cell.angle_alpha   90.00
_cell.angle_beta   90.00
_cell.angle_gamma   90.00
#
_symmetry.space_group_name_H-M   'P 1'
#
loop_
_entity.id
_entity.type
_entity.pdbx_description
1 polymer ?
#
loop_
_entity_poly.entity_id
_entity_poly.type
_entity_poly.pdbx_seq_one_letter_code
_entity_poly.pdbx_strand_id
1 'polypeptide(L)'
;MKACSKLATPSWRWTCVELARRLGPTSIPGTRANARTASTSSTGSQGSHGAMAASGCGHHPAIRACVPMYMFYDMYNDIASPGGIAQHFFTQKWAELIEFLDRNDFGALPSMNGVGGLFFQGVAPASRDWHDLTSAVADHKPNWKAEINPILDRDTPTSGDVTAGALSLCHVRHAVKTAGVPILFYTGWFDQTVRSSLQGFTLHPERSKVIIGPWNHSGVQFYDPYTQAPQKTQCAHVDRVIAFFRQHLDEVGPPATSANSMEPSLGTVEYFTLGDNKWRMAESWPPPNMSRRSFFLSMRDRKLVDDIDQVQDGAFTWAVNAQRDLGGVSRWQATIEVFNHMHYKGWEAANHVIFTSAPLDDVMTIVGTPVVTLWLASTAPESGDIFVYLTILTSTSEVVYVTEGHLRAAHGQITGDDENLPHYPDENVPRHSFYAKDRRPIDTPTKVTFGLLPIAHQVPRGSCVQVRLSGHDAKHFTEVDPTRSMELTATATRASSLTLPLLDS
;
A
#
# COMPACT_ATOMS: atom_id res chain seq x y z
N MET A 1 65.59 -15.26 2.11
CA MET A 1 66.05 -14.81 3.45
C MET A 1 65.73 -13.33 3.60
N LYS A 2 65.03 -12.95 4.69
CA LYS A 2 65.06 -11.69 5.48
C LYS A 2 65.32 -10.35 4.73
N ALA A 3 64.66 -9.21 4.95
CA ALA A 3 63.72 -8.69 5.96
C ALA A 3 63.15 -7.37 5.37
N CYS A 4 61.86 -7.05 5.52
CA CYS A 4 61.29 -6.14 6.52
C CYS A 4 61.74 -4.66 6.40
N SER A 5 60.83 -3.78 5.99
CA SER A 5 60.64 -2.47 6.64
C SER A 5 59.17 -2.05 6.55
N LYS A 6 58.66 -1.58 7.69
CA LYS A 6 57.30 -1.17 7.98
C LYS A 6 57.08 0.27 7.54
N LEU A 7 55.92 0.57 6.95
CA LEU A 7 55.30 1.89 7.05
C LEU A 7 53.84 1.70 7.43
N ALA A 8 53.51 2.15 8.64
CA ALA A 8 52.20 2.11 9.24
C ALA A 8 51.30 3.19 8.63
N THR A 9 50.08 2.83 8.25
CA THR A 9 48.99 3.76 7.94
C THR A 9 48.09 3.92 9.17
N PRO A 10 47.60 5.13 9.48
CA PRO A 10 46.87 5.39 10.71
C PRO A 10 45.45 4.85 10.61
N SER A 11 45.06 4.05 11.62
CA SER A 11 43.69 3.60 11.83
C SER A 11 42.80 4.77 12.24
N TRP A 12 41.92 5.23 11.36
CA TRP A 12 40.84 6.15 11.71
C TRP A 12 39.66 5.34 12.26
N ARG A 13 39.67 5.10 13.57
CA ARG A 13 38.49 4.69 14.32
C ARG A 13 37.67 5.94 14.65
N TRP A 14 36.65 6.22 13.85
CA TRP A 14 35.54 7.08 14.25
C TRP A 14 34.26 6.25 14.23
N THR A 15 33.82 5.86 15.42
CA THR A 15 32.52 5.22 15.66
C THR A 15 31.44 6.28 15.73
N CYS A 16 30.36 6.15 14.94
CA CYS A 16 29.20 7.05 14.91
C CYS A 16 28.42 7.20 16.24
N VAL A 17 28.86 6.55 17.32
CA VAL A 17 28.30 6.63 18.67
C VAL A 17 28.62 7.98 19.35
N GLU A 18 29.69 8.67 18.95
CA GLU A 18 30.12 9.91 19.62
C GLU A 18 29.38 11.17 19.11
N LEU A 19 28.79 11.14 17.90
CA LEU A 19 28.04 12.28 17.36
C LEU A 19 26.63 12.38 17.97
N ALA A 20 26.02 11.23 18.28
CA ALA A 20 24.71 11.15 18.92
C ALA A 20 24.72 11.57 20.41
N ARG A 21 25.90 11.63 21.05
CA ARG A 21 26.05 12.03 22.46
C ARG A 21 26.13 13.54 22.70
N ARG A 22 26.42 14.36 21.67
CA ARG A 22 26.60 15.82 21.84
C ARG A 22 25.32 16.64 21.69
N LEU A 23 24.18 15.99 21.44
CA LEU A 23 22.86 16.61 21.42
C LEU A 23 21.98 15.87 22.45
N GLY A 24 22.15 16.14 23.75
CA GLY A 24 21.32 15.56 24.81
C GLY A 24 20.12 16.45 25.20
N PRO A 25 19.23 16.01 26.12
CA PRO A 25 18.97 14.63 26.55
C PRO A 25 17.46 14.30 26.72
N THR A 26 17.04 13.07 26.42
CA THR A 26 16.22 12.25 27.34
C THR A 26 16.41 10.78 27.03
N SER A 27 16.75 10.04 28.08
CA SER A 27 17.09 8.63 28.15
C SER A 27 15.93 7.68 27.84
N ILE A 28 16.15 6.70 26.96
CA ILE A 28 15.41 5.43 26.96
C ILE A 28 16.47 4.30 27.01
N PRO A 29 16.50 3.47 28.07
CA PRO A 29 17.43 2.36 28.17
C PRO A 29 16.86 1.12 27.49
N GLY A 30 17.60 0.58 26.50
CA GLY A 30 17.42 -0.79 26.05
C GLY A 30 17.06 -0.98 24.58
N THR A 31 17.98 -0.67 23.66
CA THR A 31 18.07 -1.33 22.36
C THR A 31 19.47 -1.11 21.79
N ARG A 32 20.34 -2.13 21.90
CA ARG A 32 21.58 -2.18 21.11
C ARG A 32 21.22 -2.69 19.71
N ALA A 33 20.63 -1.84 18.87
CA ALA A 33 20.56 -2.11 17.45
C ALA A 33 21.87 -1.63 16.81
N ASN A 34 22.72 -2.58 16.41
CA ASN A 34 23.94 -2.31 15.67
C ASN A 34 23.60 -1.63 14.32
N ALA A 35 24.04 -0.40 14.12
CA ALA A 35 23.92 0.38 12.88
C ALA A 35 24.73 -0.19 11.67
N ARG A 36 25.04 -1.49 11.66
CA ARG A 36 25.63 -2.20 10.51
C ARG A 36 24.59 -2.86 9.60
N THR A 37 23.32 -2.91 10.01
CA THR A 37 22.24 -3.58 9.27
C THR A 37 21.60 -2.73 8.16
N ALA A 38 22.00 -1.46 8.01
CA ALA A 38 21.39 -0.56 7.02
C ALA A 38 21.93 -0.70 5.58
N SER A 39 22.97 -1.51 5.32
CA SER A 39 23.60 -1.57 3.98
C SER A 39 23.36 -2.86 3.19
N THR A 40 22.66 -3.87 3.73
CA THR A 40 22.34 -5.11 3.00
C THR A 40 21.08 -5.77 3.55
N SER A 41 19.91 -5.22 3.23
CA SER A 41 18.62 -5.93 3.36
C SER A 41 17.89 -5.90 2.01
N SER A 42 18.44 -6.62 1.03
CA SER A 42 17.92 -6.69 -0.33
C SER A 42 16.83 -7.75 -0.53
N THR A 43 16.07 -8.10 0.50
CA THR A 43 14.90 -9.01 0.38
C THR A 43 13.86 -8.64 1.43
N GLY A 44 12.88 -7.81 1.07
CA GLY A 44 11.73 -7.49 1.92
C GLY A 44 11.29 -6.03 1.87
N SER A 45 10.03 -5.78 2.26
CA SER A 45 9.44 -4.45 2.41
C SER A 45 10.29 -3.47 3.24
N GLN A 46 11.10 -3.98 4.17
CA GLN A 46 12.05 -3.18 4.97
C GLN A 46 13.25 -2.64 4.16
N GLY A 47 13.63 -3.29 3.06
CA GLY A 47 14.75 -2.86 2.20
C GLY A 47 14.45 -1.57 1.44
N SER A 48 13.24 -1.43 0.90
CA SER A 48 12.83 -0.23 0.16
C SER A 48 12.55 0.96 1.08
N HIS A 49 11.94 0.73 2.26
CA HIS A 49 11.82 1.75 3.32
C HIS A 49 13.19 2.17 3.86
N GLY A 50 14.05 1.20 4.15
CA GLY A 50 15.40 1.43 4.63
C GLY A 50 16.24 2.21 3.63
N ALA A 51 16.13 1.92 2.33
CA ALA A 51 16.80 2.68 1.28
C ALA A 51 16.34 4.14 1.22
N MET A 52 15.03 4.42 1.33
CA MET A 52 14.54 5.80 1.35
C MET A 52 14.97 6.51 2.64
N ALA A 53 14.83 5.86 3.79
CA ALA A 53 15.25 6.41 5.08
C ALA A 53 16.77 6.68 5.10
N ALA A 54 17.59 5.79 4.54
CA ALA A 54 19.03 5.98 4.42
C ALA A 54 19.40 7.11 3.46
N SER A 55 18.67 7.24 2.35
CA SER A 55 18.85 8.33 1.37
C SER A 55 18.56 9.69 2.01
N GLY A 56 17.53 9.79 2.85
CA GLY A 56 17.18 11.02 3.55
C GLY A 56 18.06 11.30 4.77
N CYS A 57 18.17 10.34 5.70
CA CYS A 57 18.81 10.56 7.00
C CYS A 57 20.34 10.51 6.94
N GLY A 58 20.92 9.83 5.96
CA GLY A 58 22.37 9.65 5.86
C GLY A 58 23.10 10.82 5.20
N HIS A 59 22.43 11.61 4.35
CA HIS A 59 23.03 12.63 3.47
C HIS A 59 24.37 12.19 2.84
N HIS A 60 24.53 10.88 2.62
CA HIS A 60 25.83 10.36 2.24
C HIS A 60 26.10 10.75 0.78
N PRO A 61 27.19 11.47 0.46
CA PRO A 61 27.39 12.06 -0.86
C PRO A 61 27.48 11.02 -2.00
N ALA A 62 27.71 9.75 -1.66
CA ALA A 62 27.71 8.64 -2.61
C ALA A 62 26.31 8.15 -3.02
N ILE A 63 25.23 8.53 -2.31
CA ILE A 63 23.87 8.18 -2.71
C ILE A 63 23.42 9.18 -3.79
N ARG A 64 23.35 8.71 -5.04
CA ARG A 64 23.02 9.53 -6.22
C ARG A 64 21.63 9.29 -6.79
N ALA A 65 21.00 8.15 -6.49
CA ALA A 65 19.67 7.77 -6.95
C ALA A 65 19.05 6.72 -6.01
N CYS A 66 17.72 6.69 -5.92
CA CYS A 66 16.98 5.72 -5.12
C CYS A 66 15.81 5.12 -5.92
N VAL A 67 15.59 3.82 -5.81
CA VAL A 67 14.47 3.13 -6.47
C VAL A 67 13.73 2.26 -5.45
N PRO A 68 12.85 2.84 -4.63
CA PRO A 68 12.04 2.06 -3.70
C PRO A 68 10.91 1.35 -4.46
N MET A 69 11.16 0.11 -4.87
CA MET A 69 10.14 -0.73 -5.48
C MET A 69 9.19 -1.29 -4.41
N TYR A 70 7.89 -1.24 -4.71
CA TYR A 70 6.81 -1.80 -3.91
C TYR A 70 6.92 -1.44 -2.42
N MET A 71 7.10 -0.15 -2.14
CA MET A 71 7.32 0.37 -0.79
C MET A 71 6.03 0.80 -0.12
N PHE A 72 5.84 0.45 1.14
CA PHE A 72 4.86 1.11 1.99
C PHE A 72 5.39 2.51 2.39
N TYR A 73 4.53 3.50 2.57
CA TYR A 73 4.94 4.84 2.99
C TYR A 73 4.42 5.10 4.40
N ASP A 74 3.15 4.72 4.61
CA ASP A 74 2.49 4.65 5.90
C ASP A 74 2.45 3.19 6.37
N MET A 75 3.37 2.80 7.24
CA MET A 75 3.40 1.44 7.80
C MET A 75 2.11 1.08 8.56
N TYR A 76 1.39 2.07 9.09
CA TYR A 76 0.10 1.82 9.71
C TYR A 76 -0.98 1.59 8.64
N ASN A 77 -1.26 2.60 7.81
CA ASN A 77 -2.43 2.58 6.94
C ASN A 77 -2.23 1.80 5.64
N ASP A 78 -1.00 1.51 5.22
CA ASP A 78 -0.75 0.74 4.00
C ASP A 78 -0.61 -0.77 4.27
N ILE A 79 -0.33 -1.19 5.52
CA ILE A 79 -0.07 -2.61 5.82
C ILE A 79 -0.53 -3.10 7.20
N ALA A 80 -0.19 -2.43 8.31
CA ALA A 80 -0.51 -2.98 9.64
C ALA A 80 -2.01 -2.95 9.96
N SER A 81 -2.63 -1.78 9.73
CA SER A 81 -4.06 -1.55 9.87
C SER A 81 -4.61 -0.63 8.77
N PRO A 82 -4.67 -1.09 7.51
CA PRO A 82 -5.32 -0.34 6.45
C PRO A 82 -6.74 0.10 6.83
N GLY A 83 -7.03 1.38 6.65
CA GLY A 83 -8.32 1.97 7.08
C GLY A 83 -8.59 1.91 8.59
N GLY A 84 -7.59 1.62 9.42
CA GLY A 84 -7.77 1.40 10.87
C GLY A 84 -8.29 -0.01 11.23
N ILE A 85 -8.25 -0.96 10.29
CA ILE A 85 -8.64 -2.35 10.50
C ILE A 85 -7.39 -3.23 10.44
N ALA A 86 -7.08 -3.94 11.53
CA ALA A 86 -5.86 -4.75 11.62
C ALA A 86 -5.82 -5.85 10.56
N GLN A 87 -4.75 -5.88 9.77
CA GLN A 87 -4.53 -6.89 8.74
C GLN A 87 -3.74 -8.07 9.31
N HIS A 88 -4.41 -9.19 9.56
CA HIS A 88 -3.75 -10.37 10.13
C HIS A 88 -3.01 -11.20 9.08
N PHE A 89 -3.52 -11.30 7.85
CA PHE A 89 -2.97 -12.22 6.85
C PHE A 89 -1.51 -11.89 6.52
N PHE A 90 -1.22 -10.64 6.14
CA PHE A 90 0.14 -10.22 5.86
C PHE A 90 1.01 -10.35 7.11
N THR A 91 0.54 -9.85 8.25
CA THR A 91 1.28 -9.86 9.53
C THR A 91 1.73 -11.27 9.90
N GLN A 92 0.85 -12.27 9.83
CA GLN A 92 1.17 -13.67 10.14
C GLN A 92 2.13 -14.27 9.13
N LYS A 93 1.89 -14.06 7.83
CA LYS A 93 2.75 -14.60 6.76
C LYS A 93 4.14 -13.99 6.79
N TRP A 94 4.24 -12.70 7.07
CA TRP A 94 5.50 -12.01 7.24
C TRP A 94 6.24 -12.47 8.50
N ALA A 95 5.54 -12.62 9.62
CA ALA A 95 6.13 -13.15 10.86
C ALA A 95 6.67 -14.58 10.68
N GLU A 96 5.91 -15.44 9.98
CA GLU A 96 6.34 -16.79 9.61
C GLU A 96 7.62 -16.75 8.77
N LEU A 97 7.63 -15.96 7.69
CA LEU A 97 8.78 -15.81 6.81
C LEU A 97 10.04 -15.33 7.55
N ILE A 98 9.91 -14.29 8.38
CA ILE A 98 11.01 -13.73 9.16
C ILE A 98 11.51 -14.72 10.21
N GLU A 99 10.64 -15.49 10.86
CA GLU A 99 11.04 -16.51 11.83
C GLU A 99 11.94 -17.58 11.22
N PHE A 100 11.67 -18.02 9.98
CA PHE A 100 12.54 -18.95 9.26
C PHE A 100 13.86 -18.30 8.82
N LEU A 101 13.85 -17.02 8.43
CA LEU A 101 15.07 -16.28 8.08
C LEU A 101 15.97 -16.07 9.31
N ASP A 102 15.40 -15.69 10.45
CA ASP A 102 16.13 -15.46 11.70
C ASP A 102 16.78 -16.73 12.25
N ARG A 103 16.16 -17.89 11.98
CA ARG A 103 16.72 -19.20 12.32
C ARG A 103 17.70 -19.75 11.29
N ASN A 104 17.88 -19.03 10.18
CA ASN A 104 18.66 -19.51 9.04
C ASN A 104 18.14 -20.85 8.48
N ASP A 105 16.83 -21.06 8.49
CA ASP A 105 16.17 -22.33 8.16
C ASP A 105 15.10 -22.15 7.07
N PHE A 106 15.39 -21.29 6.09
CA PHE A 106 14.46 -20.96 5.00
C PHE A 106 13.95 -22.19 4.23
N GLY A 107 14.78 -23.23 4.12
CA GLY A 107 14.41 -24.48 3.46
C GLY A 107 13.29 -25.26 4.15
N ALA A 108 13.01 -24.97 5.43
CA ALA A 108 11.94 -25.59 6.22
C ALA A 108 10.58 -24.88 6.10
N LEU A 109 10.47 -23.81 5.30
CA LEU A 109 9.19 -23.16 5.04
C LEU A 109 8.14 -24.16 4.55
N PRO A 110 6.89 -24.13 5.07
CA PRO A 110 5.85 -25.07 4.64
C PRO A 110 5.56 -25.03 3.14
N SER A 111 5.69 -23.87 2.50
CA SER A 111 5.54 -23.70 1.04
C SER A 111 6.57 -24.46 0.21
N MET A 112 7.67 -24.91 0.82
CA MET A 112 8.71 -25.71 0.17
C MET A 112 8.42 -27.21 0.18
N ASN A 113 7.30 -27.67 0.74
CA ASN A 113 6.84 -29.06 0.75
C ASN A 113 7.93 -30.09 1.15
N GLY A 114 8.80 -29.71 2.09
CA GLY A 114 9.87 -30.57 2.62
C GLY A 114 11.09 -30.77 1.71
N VAL A 115 11.14 -30.14 0.53
CA VAL A 115 12.30 -30.23 -0.39
C VAL A 115 13.16 -28.96 -0.41
N GLY A 116 12.79 -27.93 0.35
CA GLY A 116 13.48 -26.64 0.35
C GLY A 116 14.96 -26.72 0.72
N GLY A 117 15.32 -27.62 1.65
CA GLY A 117 16.72 -27.85 2.05
C GLY A 117 17.62 -28.37 0.92
N LEU A 118 17.07 -28.85 -0.19
CA LEU A 118 17.85 -29.22 -1.39
C LEU A 118 18.25 -28.00 -2.23
N PHE A 119 17.52 -26.89 -2.12
CA PHE A 119 17.67 -25.70 -2.96
C PHE A 119 18.14 -24.47 -2.20
N PHE A 120 17.91 -24.43 -0.88
CA PHE A 120 18.24 -23.30 -0.02
C PHE A 120 19.15 -23.75 1.12
N GLN A 121 20.35 -23.16 1.18
CA GLN A 121 21.35 -23.42 2.21
C GLN A 121 21.26 -22.45 3.41
N GLY A 122 20.23 -21.59 3.42
CA GLY A 122 20.05 -20.51 4.39
C GLY A 122 20.44 -19.13 3.84
N VAL A 123 20.50 -18.16 4.75
CA VAL A 123 20.94 -16.79 4.54
C VAL A 123 22.45 -16.75 4.27
N ALA A 124 22.86 -15.98 3.26
CA ALA A 124 24.28 -15.80 2.95
C ALA A 124 24.99 -14.98 4.05
N PRO A 125 26.20 -15.38 4.49
CA PRO A 125 26.94 -14.62 5.48
C PRO A 125 27.36 -13.25 4.94
N ALA A 126 27.28 -12.22 5.78
CA ALA A 126 27.70 -10.85 5.42
C ALA A 126 29.22 -10.70 5.31
N SER A 127 29.98 -11.67 5.82
CA SER A 127 31.43 -11.75 5.71
C SER A 127 31.86 -13.12 5.19
N ARG A 128 33.17 -13.31 4.99
CA ARG A 128 33.73 -14.64 4.66
C ARG A 128 33.83 -15.54 5.88
N ASP A 129 33.54 -15.05 7.08
CA ASP A 129 33.62 -15.79 8.34
C ASP A 129 32.24 -16.38 8.69
N TRP A 130 32.18 -17.71 8.74
CA TRP A 130 30.99 -18.45 9.15
C TRP A 130 30.59 -18.18 10.62
N HIS A 131 31.52 -17.74 11.46
CA HIS A 131 31.22 -17.37 12.84
C HIS A 131 30.30 -16.15 12.91
N ASP A 132 30.41 -15.21 11.96
CA ASP A 132 29.52 -14.04 11.91
C ASP A 132 28.08 -14.46 11.65
N LEU A 133 27.84 -15.45 10.78
CA LEU A 133 26.49 -15.99 10.55
C LEU A 133 25.96 -16.70 11.79
N THR A 134 26.78 -17.51 12.44
CA THR A 134 26.37 -18.24 13.66
C THR A 134 26.01 -17.27 14.80
N SER A 135 26.81 -16.22 14.98
CA SER A 135 26.55 -15.17 15.97
C SER A 135 25.31 -14.36 15.61
N ALA A 136 25.13 -13.99 14.33
CA ALA A 136 23.92 -13.28 13.89
C ALA A 136 22.64 -14.09 14.18
N VAL A 137 22.63 -15.38 13.86
CA VAL A 137 21.49 -16.27 14.16
C VAL A 137 21.24 -16.36 15.67
N ALA A 138 22.29 -16.40 16.50
CA ALA A 138 22.13 -16.39 17.95
C ALA A 138 21.55 -15.06 18.46
N ASP A 139 22.02 -13.94 17.91
CA ASP A 139 21.57 -12.58 18.23
C ASP A 139 20.12 -12.31 17.79
N HIS A 140 19.61 -13.05 16.80
CA HIS A 140 18.24 -12.94 16.31
C HIS A 140 17.22 -13.76 17.13
N LYS A 141 17.66 -14.68 18.01
CA LYS A 141 16.75 -15.46 18.86
C LYS A 141 15.72 -14.62 19.67
N PRO A 142 16.09 -13.46 20.25
CA PRO A 142 15.16 -12.59 20.96
C PRO A 142 14.44 -11.59 20.04
N ASN A 143 14.54 -11.73 18.70
CA ASN A 143 13.83 -10.84 17.79
C ASN A 143 12.33 -10.84 18.10
N TRP A 144 11.78 -9.65 18.04
CA TRP A 144 10.37 -9.42 18.23
C TRP A 144 9.54 -10.15 17.18
N LYS A 145 8.42 -10.75 17.61
CA LYS A 145 7.44 -11.38 16.72
C LYS A 145 6.22 -10.48 16.61
N ALA A 146 5.73 -10.30 15.39
CA ALA A 146 4.53 -9.51 15.17
C ALA A 146 3.31 -10.15 15.86
N GLU A 147 2.61 -9.36 16.65
CA GLU A 147 1.35 -9.75 17.30
C GLU A 147 0.19 -9.03 16.62
N ILE A 148 -0.96 -9.70 16.52
CA ILE A 148 -2.17 -9.10 15.97
C ILE A 148 -2.94 -8.46 17.12
N ASN A 149 -3.09 -7.14 17.06
CA ASN A 149 -4.02 -6.42 17.91
C ASN A 149 -5.27 -6.02 17.07
N PRO A 150 -6.48 -6.56 17.36
CA PRO A 150 -7.71 -6.23 16.64
C PRO A 150 -8.08 -4.73 16.63
N ILE A 151 -7.63 -4.00 17.67
CA ILE A 151 -7.85 -2.56 17.86
C ILE A 151 -6.49 -1.86 17.88
N LEU A 152 -5.65 -2.17 16.88
CA LEU A 152 -4.39 -1.47 16.69
C LEU A 152 -4.66 -0.07 16.16
N ASP A 153 -4.52 0.95 17.02
CA ASP A 153 -4.43 2.36 16.62
C ASP A 153 -3.02 2.71 16.14
N ARG A 154 -2.89 3.83 15.45
CA ARG A 154 -1.60 4.35 14.94
C ARG A 154 -0.55 4.53 16.05
N ASP A 155 -1.01 4.93 17.23
CA ASP A 155 -0.22 5.21 18.42
C ASP A 155 -0.22 4.07 19.45
N THR A 156 -0.78 2.91 19.11
CA THR A 156 -0.71 1.73 20.00
C THR A 156 0.74 1.24 20.08
N PRO A 157 1.34 1.18 21.27
CA PRO A 157 2.68 0.61 21.45
C PRO A 157 2.67 -0.90 21.16
N THR A 158 3.65 -1.37 20.40
CA THR A 158 3.98 -2.79 20.29
C THR A 158 5.00 -3.18 21.36
N SER A 159 5.28 -4.47 21.50
CA SER A 159 6.42 -4.92 22.29
C SER A 159 7.71 -4.27 21.76
N GLY A 160 8.40 -3.53 22.62
CA GLY A 160 9.57 -2.70 22.26
C GLY A 160 9.33 -1.19 22.22
N ASP A 161 8.17 -0.70 22.67
CA ASP A 161 7.81 0.72 22.78
C ASP A 161 7.87 1.50 21.45
N VAL A 162 7.70 0.79 20.33
CA VAL A 162 7.54 1.38 18.98
C VAL A 162 6.08 1.28 18.57
N THR A 163 5.56 2.27 17.86
CA THR A 163 4.20 2.22 17.29
C THR A 163 4.27 1.96 15.79
N ALA A 164 3.24 1.37 15.21
CA ALA A 164 3.15 1.19 13.75
C ALA A 164 3.22 2.54 13.02
N GLY A 165 2.63 3.59 13.60
CA GLY A 165 2.75 4.96 13.11
C GLY A 165 4.19 5.43 13.03
N ALA A 166 5.01 5.21 14.07
CA ALA A 166 6.40 5.66 14.16
C ALA A 166 7.31 5.06 13.07
N LEU A 167 6.94 3.92 12.49
CA LEU A 167 7.67 3.28 11.39
C LEU A 167 7.40 3.92 10.01
N SER A 168 6.46 4.87 9.92
CA SER A 168 6.08 5.51 8.65
C SER A 168 7.11 6.54 8.18
N LEU A 169 7.24 6.68 6.87
CA LEU A 169 8.26 7.52 6.23
C LEU A 169 7.94 9.02 6.27
N CYS A 170 6.73 9.41 6.69
CA CYS A 170 6.39 10.82 6.97
C CYS A 170 7.39 11.47 7.94
N HIS A 171 7.92 10.72 8.92
CA HIS A 171 8.88 11.22 9.90
C HIS A 171 10.25 11.58 9.33
N VAL A 172 10.60 11.07 8.13
CA VAL A 172 11.89 11.34 7.47
C VAL A 172 11.73 12.21 6.22
N ARG A 173 10.52 12.69 5.90
CA ARG A 173 10.22 13.45 4.68
C ARG A 173 11.10 14.69 4.49
N HIS A 174 11.43 15.42 5.57
CA HIS A 174 12.29 16.60 5.48
C HIS A 174 13.74 16.23 5.17
N ALA A 175 14.22 15.10 5.72
CA ALA A 175 15.54 14.58 5.43
C ALA A 175 15.63 14.12 3.97
N VAL A 176 14.61 13.39 3.48
CA VAL A 176 14.49 12.99 2.07
C VAL A 176 14.47 14.20 1.13
N LYS A 177 13.67 15.22 1.46
CA LYS A 177 13.62 16.49 0.71
C LYS A 177 14.99 17.18 0.65
N THR A 178 15.69 17.23 1.79
CA THR A 178 16.98 17.90 1.92
C THR A 178 18.08 17.17 1.15
N ALA A 179 18.07 15.83 1.18
CA ALA A 179 19.04 15.01 0.46
C ALA A 179 18.99 15.21 -1.05
N GLY A 180 17.81 15.45 -1.62
CA GLY A 180 17.64 15.79 -3.02
C GLY A 180 18.08 14.72 -4.02
N VAL A 181 18.10 13.48 -3.56
CA VAL A 181 18.34 12.29 -4.37
C VAL A 181 17.14 12.07 -5.31
N PRO A 182 17.35 11.90 -6.63
CA PRO A 182 16.31 11.44 -7.55
C PRO A 182 15.70 10.11 -7.14
N ILE A 183 14.37 10.00 -7.19
CA ILE A 183 13.63 8.81 -6.72
C ILE A 183 12.74 8.24 -7.83
N LEU A 184 12.88 6.95 -8.12
CA LEU A 184 11.90 6.21 -8.93
C LEU A 184 11.04 5.34 -8.02
N PHE A 185 9.80 5.75 -7.80
CA PHE A 185 8.79 4.89 -7.19
C PHE A 185 8.27 3.89 -8.22
N TYR A 186 8.16 2.62 -7.82
CA TYR A 186 7.78 1.55 -8.73
C TYR A 186 6.76 0.63 -8.06
N THR A 187 5.58 0.49 -8.66
CA THR A 187 4.48 -0.26 -8.06
C THR A 187 3.54 -0.82 -9.14
N GLY A 188 2.43 -1.45 -8.74
CA GLY A 188 1.38 -1.90 -9.63
C GLY A 188 0.00 -1.64 -9.07
N TRP A 189 -1.01 -1.58 -9.96
CA TRP A 189 -2.39 -1.32 -9.57
C TRP A 189 -2.93 -2.34 -8.58
N PHE A 190 -2.51 -3.59 -8.67
CA PHE A 190 -3.01 -4.68 -7.82
C PHE A 190 -2.06 -5.01 -6.66
N ASP A 191 -1.12 -4.11 -6.39
CA ASP A 191 -0.30 -4.11 -5.20
C ASP A 191 -0.88 -3.18 -4.12
N GLN A 192 -0.59 -3.45 -2.84
CA GLN A 192 -1.01 -2.61 -1.72
C GLN A 192 -0.29 -1.24 -1.72
N THR A 193 0.86 -1.13 -2.39
CA THR A 193 1.73 0.05 -2.31
C THR A 193 1.46 1.14 -3.34
N VAL A 194 0.41 0.99 -4.15
CA VAL A 194 0.08 1.97 -5.20
C VAL A 194 -0.12 3.37 -4.62
N ARG A 195 -0.85 3.47 -3.51
CA ARG A 195 -1.07 4.71 -2.79
C ARG A 195 0.25 5.27 -2.25
N SER A 196 1.07 4.43 -1.62
CA SER A 196 2.36 4.81 -1.03
C SER A 196 3.34 5.42 -2.04
N SER A 197 3.41 4.83 -3.25
CA SER A 197 4.26 5.31 -4.33
C SER A 197 3.80 6.67 -4.85
N LEU A 198 2.48 6.85 -4.99
CA LEU A 198 1.89 8.13 -5.35
C LEU A 198 2.09 9.19 -4.26
N GLN A 199 1.99 8.82 -2.97
CA GLN A 199 2.29 9.72 -1.85
C GLN A 199 3.73 10.20 -1.85
N GLY A 200 4.67 9.28 -2.07
CA GLY A 200 6.09 9.62 -2.20
C GLY A 200 6.34 10.61 -3.34
N PHE A 201 5.67 10.43 -4.47
CA PHE A 201 5.76 11.33 -5.61
C PHE A 201 5.18 12.72 -5.35
N THR A 202 3.96 12.82 -4.83
CA THR A 202 3.31 14.12 -4.63
C THR A 202 4.02 15.00 -3.61
N LEU A 203 4.86 14.42 -2.73
CA LEU A 203 5.71 15.17 -1.81
C LEU A 203 6.96 15.76 -2.45
N HIS A 204 7.48 15.13 -3.51
CA HIS A 204 8.73 15.48 -4.18
C HIS A 204 8.61 15.35 -5.72
N PRO A 205 7.59 15.94 -6.36
CA PRO A 205 7.31 15.67 -7.77
C PRO A 205 8.50 16.04 -8.66
N GLU A 206 9.16 17.17 -8.38
CA GLU A 206 10.29 17.67 -9.15
C GLU A 206 11.54 16.79 -9.11
N ARG A 207 11.58 15.81 -8.20
CA ARG A 207 12.71 14.88 -8.01
C ARG A 207 12.32 13.43 -8.16
N SER A 208 11.08 13.14 -8.50
CA SER A 208 10.59 11.78 -8.52
C SER A 208 9.87 11.42 -9.80
N LYS A 209 9.89 10.12 -10.10
CA LYS A 209 9.06 9.49 -11.11
C LYS A 209 8.28 8.35 -10.45
N VAL A 210 7.08 8.06 -10.94
CA VAL A 210 6.35 6.83 -10.61
C VAL A 210 6.16 6.00 -11.85
N ILE A 211 6.33 4.68 -11.73
CA ILE A 211 5.87 3.69 -12.72
C ILE A 211 4.81 2.80 -12.07
N ILE A 212 3.61 2.75 -12.66
CA ILE A 212 2.48 1.93 -12.19
C ILE A 212 1.99 1.03 -13.30
N GLY A 213 2.21 -0.28 -13.14
CA GLY A 213 1.75 -1.27 -14.11
C GLY A 213 0.53 -2.08 -13.67
N PRO A 214 -0.03 -2.89 -14.59
CA PRO A 214 -1.19 -3.75 -14.34
C PRO A 214 -0.80 -5.06 -13.65
N TRP A 215 -0.03 -4.97 -12.56
CA TRP A 215 0.54 -6.13 -11.88
C TRP A 215 0.36 -6.11 -10.36
N ASN A 216 0.56 -7.27 -9.76
CA ASN A 216 0.64 -7.47 -8.32
C ASN A 216 2.02 -7.06 -7.75
N HIS A 217 2.21 -7.30 -6.45
CA HIS A 217 3.49 -7.06 -5.78
C HIS A 217 4.65 -7.82 -6.44
N SER A 218 5.85 -7.23 -6.43
CA SER A 218 7.02 -7.70 -7.20
C SER A 218 6.83 -7.72 -8.72
N GLY A 219 5.66 -7.35 -9.25
CA GLY A 219 5.39 -7.26 -10.67
C GLY A 219 5.33 -8.60 -11.38
N VAL A 220 5.21 -9.71 -10.67
CA VAL A 220 5.34 -11.06 -11.25
C VAL A 220 4.18 -11.38 -12.19
N GLN A 221 2.98 -10.96 -11.83
CA GLN A 221 1.75 -11.31 -12.53
C GLN A 221 1.10 -10.08 -13.12
N PHE A 222 0.70 -10.20 -14.39
CA PHE A 222 -0.24 -9.28 -14.99
C PHE A 222 -1.65 -9.70 -14.56
N TYR A 223 -2.47 -8.74 -14.15
CA TYR A 223 -3.88 -9.00 -13.84
C TYR A 223 -4.77 -8.13 -14.72
N ASP A 224 -5.55 -8.81 -15.56
CA ASP A 224 -6.66 -8.22 -16.30
C ASP A 224 -7.97 -8.58 -15.60
N PRO A 225 -8.70 -7.58 -15.08
CA PRO A 225 -9.97 -7.79 -14.39
C PRO A 225 -11.05 -8.52 -15.19
N TYR A 226 -11.04 -8.41 -16.52
CA TYR A 226 -12.09 -8.97 -17.37
C TYR A 226 -11.87 -10.45 -17.64
N THR A 227 -10.62 -10.84 -17.92
CA THR A 227 -10.30 -12.24 -18.21
C THR A 227 -9.98 -13.04 -16.95
N GLN A 228 -9.37 -12.39 -15.94
CA GLN A 228 -8.81 -13.04 -14.75
C GLN A 228 -8.01 -14.31 -15.12
N ALA A 229 -7.29 -14.26 -16.24
CA ALA A 229 -6.50 -15.38 -16.72
C ALA A 229 -5.08 -15.30 -16.13
N PRO A 230 -4.49 -16.43 -15.69
CA PRO A 230 -3.10 -16.46 -15.25
C PRO A 230 -2.15 -15.95 -16.33
N GLN A 231 -1.58 -14.77 -16.09
CA GLN A 231 -0.65 -14.13 -17.00
C GLN A 231 0.56 -13.59 -16.25
N LYS A 232 1.76 -13.82 -16.79
CA LYS A 232 2.98 -13.18 -16.30
C LYS A 232 3.07 -11.76 -16.85
N THR A 233 3.69 -10.87 -16.09
CA THR A 233 4.13 -9.58 -16.64
C THR A 233 4.99 -9.82 -17.89
N GLN A 234 4.81 -8.96 -18.89
CA GLN A 234 5.74 -8.86 -20.02
C GLN A 234 6.67 -7.65 -19.88
N CYS A 235 6.56 -6.91 -18.77
CA CYS A 235 7.38 -5.73 -18.53
C CYS A 235 8.81 -6.13 -18.15
N ALA A 236 9.78 -5.52 -18.80
CA ALA A 236 11.19 -5.64 -18.43
C ALA A 236 11.49 -4.73 -17.23
N HIS A 237 11.02 -5.14 -16.03
CA HIS A 237 11.16 -4.37 -14.79
C HIS A 237 12.61 -3.94 -14.52
N VAL A 238 13.55 -4.87 -14.67
CA VAL A 238 14.98 -4.63 -14.42
C VAL A 238 15.55 -3.59 -15.39
N ASP A 239 15.15 -3.61 -16.66
CA ASP A 239 15.66 -2.67 -17.66
C ASP A 239 15.25 -1.23 -17.34
N ARG A 240 14.02 -1.02 -16.87
CA ARG A 240 13.54 0.30 -16.42
C ARG A 240 14.30 0.82 -15.20
N VAL A 241 14.58 -0.07 -14.24
CA VAL A 241 15.39 0.27 -13.04
C VAL A 241 16.83 0.59 -13.43
N ILE A 242 17.44 -0.21 -14.30
CA ILE A 242 18.81 0.02 -14.81
C ILE A 242 18.88 1.33 -15.60
N ALA A 243 17.88 1.64 -16.43
CA ALA A 243 17.83 2.88 -17.20
C ALA A 243 17.85 4.11 -16.27
N PHE A 244 17.03 4.09 -15.22
CA PHE A 244 17.00 5.15 -14.22
C PHE A 244 18.36 5.29 -13.51
N PHE A 245 18.99 4.19 -13.10
CA PHE A 245 20.29 4.25 -12.45
C PHE A 245 21.40 4.77 -13.37
N ARG A 246 21.46 4.32 -14.63
CA ARG A 246 22.47 4.81 -15.60
C ARG A 246 22.39 6.33 -15.76
N GLN A 247 21.19 6.88 -15.89
CA GLN A 247 20.98 8.33 -16.02
C GLN A 247 21.51 9.15 -14.83
N HIS A 248 21.51 8.58 -13.62
CA HIS A 248 21.84 9.31 -12.39
C HIS A 248 23.19 8.91 -11.75
N LEU A 249 23.83 7.84 -12.23
CA LEU A 249 25.14 7.38 -11.76
C LEU A 249 26.29 7.71 -12.71
N ASP A 250 26.01 7.93 -14.01
CA ASP A 250 27.04 8.23 -14.99
C ASP A 250 27.48 9.71 -14.89
N GLU A 251 28.67 9.97 -14.32
CA GLU A 251 29.26 11.32 -14.28
C GLU A 251 29.85 11.78 -15.63
N VAL A 252 29.94 10.94 -16.68
CA VAL A 252 30.51 11.29 -18.00
C VAL A 252 29.94 10.41 -19.14
N GLY A 253 29.13 10.99 -20.04
CA GLY A 253 28.77 10.37 -21.33
C GLY A 253 27.73 11.19 -22.10
N PRO A 254 27.79 11.30 -23.44
CA PRO A 254 26.85 12.11 -24.21
C PRO A 254 25.42 11.57 -24.03
N PRO A 255 24.39 12.43 -24.13
CA PRO A 255 23.00 12.01 -24.00
C PRO A 255 22.74 10.84 -24.95
N ALA A 256 21.97 9.85 -24.50
CA ALA A 256 21.58 8.72 -25.31
C ALA A 256 20.87 9.22 -26.59
N THR A 257 21.62 9.42 -27.67
CA THR A 257 21.09 9.75 -29.00
C THR A 257 20.63 8.44 -29.62
N SER A 258 19.52 7.91 -29.13
CA SER A 258 18.71 6.99 -29.89
C SER A 258 17.32 7.59 -29.93
N ALA A 259 16.78 7.80 -31.12
CA ALA A 259 15.46 8.40 -31.32
C ALA A 259 14.28 7.57 -30.76
N ASN A 260 14.57 6.54 -29.95
CA ASN A 260 13.63 5.72 -29.19
C ASN A 260 13.86 5.80 -27.66
N SER A 261 14.76 6.67 -27.16
CA SER A 261 14.98 6.87 -25.72
C SER A 261 13.96 7.84 -25.14
N MET A 262 12.71 7.38 -25.01
CA MET A 262 11.75 7.98 -24.10
C MET A 262 11.90 7.31 -22.71
N GLU A 263 12.94 7.67 -21.96
CA GLU A 263 13.21 7.21 -20.58
C GLU A 263 13.88 8.38 -19.80
N PRO A 264 13.63 8.58 -18.50
CA PRO A 264 12.50 9.42 -18.08
C PRO A 264 12.85 10.81 -17.54
N SER A 265 11.93 11.76 -17.73
CA SER A 265 11.88 13.02 -17.00
C SER A 265 11.33 12.79 -15.58
N LEU A 266 12.07 13.23 -14.56
CA LEU A 266 11.50 13.46 -13.22
C LEU A 266 10.27 14.38 -13.34
N GLY A 267 9.38 14.35 -12.36
CA GLY A 267 8.10 15.07 -12.44
C GLY A 267 7.03 14.34 -13.24
N THR A 268 7.14 13.02 -13.39
CA THR A 268 6.17 12.24 -14.18
C THR A 268 5.65 11.00 -13.47
N VAL A 269 4.40 10.66 -13.78
CA VAL A 269 3.74 9.40 -13.45
C VAL A 269 3.48 8.67 -14.76
N GLU A 270 4.20 7.58 -15.00
CA GLU A 270 3.94 6.64 -16.08
C GLU A 270 3.02 5.53 -15.56
N TYR A 271 1.85 5.38 -16.16
CA TYR A 271 0.83 4.48 -15.63
C TYR A 271 0.10 3.72 -16.74
N PHE A 272 -0.20 2.45 -16.49
CA PHE A 272 -0.98 1.64 -17.41
C PHE A 272 -2.47 1.88 -17.18
N THR A 273 -3.30 1.95 -18.21
CA THR A 273 -4.75 2.00 -18.06
C THR A 273 -5.36 0.67 -18.44
N LEU A 274 -6.08 0.07 -17.51
CA LEU A 274 -6.78 -1.20 -17.70
C LEU A 274 -8.00 -1.01 -18.62
N GLY A 275 -8.44 -2.08 -19.26
CA GLY A 275 -9.55 -2.06 -20.22
C GLY A 275 -9.06 -1.77 -21.64
N ASP A 276 -8.44 -0.61 -21.87
CA ASP A 276 -7.84 -0.29 -23.18
C ASP A 276 -6.37 -0.70 -23.32
N ASN A 277 -5.77 -1.10 -22.20
CA ASN A 277 -4.45 -1.71 -22.09
C ASN A 277 -3.31 -0.86 -22.66
N LYS A 278 -3.32 0.45 -22.37
CA LYS A 278 -2.30 1.40 -22.84
C LYS A 278 -1.53 2.05 -21.70
N TRP A 279 -0.23 2.24 -21.92
CA TRP A 279 0.60 3.12 -21.10
C TRP A 279 0.26 4.59 -21.39
N ARG A 280 0.19 5.37 -20.33
CA ARG A 280 -0.04 6.82 -20.34
C ARG A 280 0.96 7.50 -19.40
N MET A 281 1.08 8.81 -19.54
CA MET A 281 1.96 9.64 -18.73
C MET A 281 1.21 10.87 -18.25
N ALA A 282 1.45 11.28 -17.02
CA ALA A 282 0.97 12.53 -16.43
C ALA A 282 2.11 13.26 -15.71
N GLU A 283 2.01 14.59 -15.61
CA GLU A 283 2.99 15.44 -14.91
C GLU A 283 2.61 15.68 -13.43
N SER A 284 1.40 15.25 -13.04
CA SER A 284 0.89 15.35 -11.68
C SER A 284 0.05 14.12 -11.33
N TRP A 285 -0.18 13.92 -10.03
CA TRP A 285 -1.22 13.03 -9.55
C TRP A 285 -2.14 13.78 -8.58
N PRO A 286 -3.48 13.68 -8.73
CA PRO A 286 -4.19 13.11 -9.88
C PRO A 286 -3.78 13.77 -11.22
N PRO A 287 -4.00 13.10 -12.37
CA PRO A 287 -3.69 13.69 -13.66
C PRO A 287 -4.49 14.98 -13.92
N PRO A 288 -3.93 15.93 -14.70
CA PRO A 288 -4.69 17.12 -15.10
C PRO A 288 -5.89 16.74 -15.98
N ASN A 289 -6.86 17.65 -16.10
CA ASN A 289 -8.10 17.45 -16.88
C ASN A 289 -8.95 16.25 -16.41
N MET A 290 -8.92 15.98 -15.11
CA MET A 290 -9.82 15.04 -14.46
C MET A 290 -11.01 15.81 -13.86
N SER A 291 -12.21 15.30 -14.07
CA SER A 291 -13.45 15.77 -13.44
C SER A 291 -13.94 14.75 -12.41
N ARG A 292 -14.61 15.22 -11.35
CA ARG A 292 -15.22 14.33 -10.35
C ARG A 292 -16.72 14.23 -10.59
N ARG A 293 -17.21 13.01 -10.79
CA ARG A 293 -18.65 12.72 -10.91
C ARG A 293 -19.12 11.91 -9.71
N SER A 294 -20.20 12.37 -9.08
CA SER A 294 -20.82 11.67 -7.95
C SER A 294 -21.99 10.81 -8.42
N PHE A 295 -22.04 9.59 -7.90
CA PHE A 295 -23.17 8.68 -7.94
C PHE A 295 -23.71 8.52 -6.52
N PHE A 296 -24.94 8.96 -6.29
CA PHE A 296 -25.63 8.85 -5.01
C PHE A 296 -26.30 7.48 -4.87
N LEU A 297 -26.25 6.92 -3.65
CA LEU A 297 -26.89 5.66 -3.32
C LEU A 297 -28.38 5.92 -3.08
N SER A 298 -29.23 5.40 -3.95
CA SER A 298 -30.68 5.41 -3.79
C SER A 298 -31.14 4.15 -3.05
N MET A 299 -31.66 4.31 -1.84
CA MET A 299 -31.80 3.19 -0.90
C MET A 299 -32.92 2.21 -1.28
N ARG A 300 -34.09 2.73 -1.66
CA ARG A 300 -35.29 1.89 -1.88
C ARG A 300 -35.20 0.99 -3.10
N ASP A 301 -34.55 1.47 -4.16
CA ASP A 301 -34.42 0.75 -5.43
C ASP A 301 -33.02 0.22 -5.70
N ARG A 302 -32.07 0.42 -4.76
CA ARG A 302 -30.68 -0.07 -4.84
C ARG A 302 -29.94 0.40 -6.08
N LYS A 303 -30.20 1.64 -6.49
CA LYS A 303 -29.53 2.24 -7.64
C LYS A 303 -28.42 3.19 -7.24
N LEU A 304 -27.47 3.36 -8.15
CA LEU A 304 -26.58 4.52 -8.20
C LEU A 304 -27.19 5.53 -9.17
N VAL A 305 -27.55 6.71 -8.67
CA VAL A 305 -28.13 7.80 -9.46
C VAL A 305 -27.14 8.97 -9.50
N ASP A 306 -27.07 9.71 -10.59
CA ASP A 306 -26.13 10.83 -10.76
C ASP A 306 -26.73 12.20 -10.40
N ASP A 307 -28.01 12.22 -10.07
CA ASP A 307 -28.73 13.37 -9.56
C ASP A 307 -29.25 13.07 -8.14
N ILE A 308 -28.97 13.97 -7.20
CA ILE A 308 -29.38 13.81 -5.80
C ILE A 308 -30.90 13.86 -5.64
N ASP A 309 -31.62 14.54 -6.55
CA ASP A 309 -33.09 14.62 -6.52
C ASP A 309 -33.75 13.28 -6.89
N GLN A 310 -32.99 12.35 -7.49
CA GLN A 310 -33.45 11.00 -7.80
C GLN A 310 -33.26 10.01 -6.65
N VAL A 311 -32.61 10.43 -5.56
CA VAL A 311 -32.37 9.58 -4.39
C VAL A 311 -33.70 9.21 -3.74
N GLN A 312 -33.98 7.91 -3.65
CA GLN A 312 -35.10 7.41 -2.87
C GLN A 312 -34.66 7.12 -1.43
N ASP A 313 -35.07 8.02 -0.54
CA ASP A 313 -34.76 7.99 0.89
C ASP A 313 -35.01 6.63 1.56
N GLY A 314 -34.05 6.21 2.39
CA GLY A 314 -34.23 5.08 3.28
C GLY A 314 -32.99 4.75 4.11
N ALA A 315 -33.13 3.70 4.92
CA ALA A 315 -32.04 3.06 5.62
C ALA A 315 -32.09 1.55 5.40
N PHE A 316 -30.95 0.89 5.52
CA PHE A 316 -30.87 -0.56 5.47
C PHE A 316 -29.90 -1.10 6.50
N THR A 317 -30.37 -2.08 7.26
CA THR A 317 -29.59 -2.78 8.27
C THR A 317 -29.27 -4.18 7.77
N TRP A 318 -28.02 -4.62 7.96
CA TRP A 318 -27.61 -6.00 7.71
C TRP A 318 -26.78 -6.55 8.86
N ALA A 319 -26.90 -7.86 9.08
CA ALA A 319 -26.04 -8.58 10.01
C ALA A 319 -24.73 -8.94 9.30
N VAL A 320 -23.59 -8.64 9.93
CA VAL A 320 -22.27 -8.85 9.30
C VAL A 320 -21.98 -10.35 9.11
N ASN A 321 -22.34 -11.18 10.10
CA ASN A 321 -22.22 -12.65 10.02
C ASN A 321 -23.09 -13.31 8.93
N ALA A 322 -24.02 -12.59 8.31
CA ALA A 322 -24.80 -13.09 7.17
C ALA A 322 -24.05 -12.92 5.84
N GLN A 323 -22.91 -12.22 5.83
CA GLN A 323 -22.07 -12.03 4.66
C GLN A 323 -20.97 -13.08 4.61
N ARG A 324 -20.42 -13.34 3.41
CA ARG A 324 -19.35 -14.31 3.21
C ARG A 324 -18.16 -13.66 2.54
N ASP A 325 -16.96 -14.13 2.88
CA ASP A 325 -15.75 -13.71 2.19
C ASP A 325 -15.78 -14.08 0.71
N LEU A 326 -15.21 -13.21 -0.12
CA LEU A 326 -14.96 -13.53 -1.51
C LEU A 326 -13.94 -14.65 -1.63
N GLY A 327 -14.19 -15.59 -2.54
CA GLY A 327 -13.28 -16.67 -2.89
C GLY A 327 -12.11 -16.21 -3.77
N GLY A 328 -11.09 -17.08 -3.89
CA GLY A 328 -9.94 -16.86 -4.76
C GLY A 328 -8.74 -16.24 -4.04
N VAL A 329 -7.94 -15.47 -4.78
CA VAL A 329 -6.72 -14.80 -4.31
C VAL A 329 -6.93 -13.30 -4.49
N SER A 330 -7.07 -12.58 -3.37
CA SER A 330 -7.26 -11.13 -3.37
C SER A 330 -5.94 -10.38 -3.60
N ARG A 331 -6.03 -9.05 -3.79
CA ARG A 331 -4.85 -8.17 -3.79
C ARG A 331 -4.04 -8.27 -2.48
N TRP A 332 -4.74 -8.48 -1.36
CA TRP A 332 -4.13 -8.57 -0.03
C TRP A 332 -3.24 -9.79 0.08
N GLN A 333 -3.66 -10.93 -0.48
CA GLN A 333 -2.84 -12.16 -0.54
C GLN A 333 -1.71 -12.03 -1.53
N ALA A 334 -1.98 -11.47 -2.72
CA ALA A 334 -1.01 -11.33 -3.80
C ALA A 334 0.17 -10.42 -3.48
N THR A 335 0.14 -9.72 -2.35
CA THR A 335 1.25 -8.91 -1.85
C THR A 335 2.40 -9.75 -1.32
N ILE A 336 2.12 -10.87 -0.66
CA ILE A 336 3.14 -11.78 -0.13
C ILE A 336 3.19 -13.10 -0.89
N GLU A 337 2.06 -13.55 -1.44
CA GLU A 337 1.95 -14.74 -2.27
C GLU A 337 2.07 -14.38 -3.77
N VAL A 338 3.17 -13.72 -4.15
CA VAL A 338 3.34 -13.07 -5.47
C VAL A 338 3.20 -13.98 -6.69
N PHE A 339 3.29 -15.31 -6.51
CA PHE A 339 3.12 -16.30 -7.56
C PHE A 339 1.71 -16.89 -7.65
N ASN A 340 0.85 -16.64 -6.65
CA ASN A 340 -0.53 -17.09 -6.64
C ASN A 340 -1.39 -16.17 -7.49
N HIS A 341 -1.99 -16.72 -8.54
CA HIS A 341 -2.77 -15.95 -9.50
C HIS A 341 -3.98 -15.27 -8.86
N MET A 342 -4.01 -13.94 -8.90
CA MET A 342 -5.13 -13.11 -8.45
C MET A 342 -6.42 -13.45 -9.18
N HIS A 343 -7.49 -13.69 -8.43
CA HIS A 343 -8.83 -13.88 -8.99
C HIS A 343 -9.86 -13.75 -7.88
N TYR A 344 -11.01 -13.17 -8.19
CA TYR A 344 -12.12 -12.97 -7.24
C TYR A 344 -13.31 -13.83 -7.64
N LYS A 345 -13.86 -14.60 -6.69
CA LYS A 345 -15.00 -15.51 -6.90
C LYS A 345 -16.06 -15.32 -5.82
N GLY A 346 -17.28 -15.79 -6.09
CA GLY A 346 -18.34 -15.86 -5.09
C GLY A 346 -19.10 -14.54 -4.87
N TRP A 347 -19.02 -13.59 -5.80
CA TRP A 347 -19.70 -12.30 -5.73
C TRP A 347 -21.19 -12.40 -5.37
N GLU A 348 -21.92 -13.37 -5.95
CA GLU A 348 -23.34 -13.57 -5.67
C GLU A 348 -23.61 -14.25 -4.32
N ALA A 349 -22.70 -15.10 -3.86
CA ALA A 349 -22.83 -15.81 -2.58
C ALA A 349 -22.37 -14.95 -1.38
N ALA A 350 -21.67 -13.84 -1.63
CA ALA A 350 -21.09 -12.98 -0.60
C ALA A 350 -22.13 -12.17 0.20
N ASN A 351 -23.35 -12.04 -0.34
CA ASN A 351 -24.44 -11.29 0.31
C ASN A 351 -24.05 -9.84 0.66
N HIS A 352 -23.35 -9.17 -0.28
CA HIS A 352 -23.00 -7.75 -0.14
C HIS A 352 -24.25 -6.86 -0.24
N VAL A 353 -24.19 -5.66 0.33
CA VAL A 353 -25.15 -4.59 0.01
C VAL A 353 -24.72 -3.98 -1.31
N ILE A 354 -25.59 -3.98 -2.32
CA ILE A 354 -25.22 -3.65 -3.71
C ILE A 354 -26.03 -2.44 -4.19
N PHE A 355 -25.35 -1.50 -4.85
CA PHE A 355 -25.96 -0.42 -5.60
C PHE A 355 -25.40 -0.41 -7.01
N THR A 356 -26.28 -0.32 -8.02
CA THR A 356 -25.87 -0.42 -9.44
C THR A 356 -26.40 0.77 -10.23
N SER A 357 -25.58 1.35 -11.09
CA SER A 357 -25.99 2.45 -11.97
C SER A 357 -26.85 1.96 -13.12
N ALA A 358 -27.48 2.90 -13.85
CA ALA A 358 -27.91 2.62 -15.21
C ALA A 358 -26.70 2.22 -16.08
N PRO A 359 -26.90 1.45 -17.17
CA PRO A 359 -25.86 1.22 -18.16
C PRO A 359 -25.25 2.53 -18.65
N LEU A 360 -23.94 2.58 -18.79
CA LEU A 360 -23.24 3.77 -19.25
C LEU A 360 -23.56 4.05 -20.72
N ASP A 361 -23.91 5.30 -21.04
CA ASP A 361 -24.18 5.73 -22.41
C ASP A 361 -22.92 5.76 -23.27
N ASP A 362 -21.76 6.02 -22.65
CA ASP A 362 -20.45 6.13 -23.26
C ASP A 362 -19.38 5.38 -22.45
N VAL A 363 -18.17 5.27 -23.02
CA VAL A 363 -17.00 4.76 -22.31
C VAL A 363 -16.65 5.73 -21.17
N MET A 364 -16.29 5.19 -20.00
CA MET A 364 -15.87 5.98 -18.84
C MET A 364 -14.44 5.60 -18.45
N THR A 365 -13.53 6.56 -18.31
CA THR A 365 -12.16 6.29 -17.88
C THR A 365 -11.94 6.82 -16.47
N ILE A 366 -11.82 5.91 -15.50
CA ILE A 366 -11.57 6.23 -14.09
C ILE A 366 -10.06 6.33 -13.90
N VAL A 367 -9.54 7.50 -13.50
CA VAL A 367 -8.10 7.69 -13.22
C VAL A 367 -7.92 8.55 -11.99
N GLY A 368 -7.42 7.96 -10.90
CA GLY A 368 -7.24 8.66 -9.63
C GLY A 368 -7.74 7.83 -8.46
N THR A 369 -8.16 8.52 -7.39
CA THR A 369 -8.73 7.89 -6.20
C THR A 369 -10.26 8.06 -6.15
N PRO A 370 -11.06 6.99 -6.35
CA PRO A 370 -12.48 6.99 -6.03
C PRO A 370 -12.69 7.32 -4.55
N VAL A 371 -13.69 8.14 -4.24
CA VAL A 371 -14.02 8.52 -2.86
C VAL A 371 -15.43 8.05 -2.54
N VAL A 372 -15.64 7.47 -1.37
CA VAL A 372 -16.96 7.06 -0.89
C VAL A 372 -17.34 7.90 0.32
N THR A 373 -18.58 8.36 0.35
CA THR A 373 -19.21 8.99 1.53
C THR A 373 -20.38 8.14 1.95
N LEU A 374 -20.44 7.73 3.21
CA LEU A 374 -21.48 6.86 3.74
C LEU A 374 -21.99 7.41 5.07
N TRP A 375 -23.28 7.29 5.32
CA TRP A 375 -23.87 7.51 6.64
C TRP A 375 -24.11 6.17 7.31
N LEU A 376 -23.25 5.83 8.28
CA LEU A 376 -23.20 4.50 8.89
C LEU A 376 -23.54 4.52 10.38
N ALA A 377 -24.22 3.49 10.86
CA ALA A 377 -24.31 3.16 12.28
C ALA A 377 -23.94 1.69 12.52
N SER A 378 -23.52 1.34 13.73
CA SER A 378 -23.12 -0.03 14.11
C SER A 378 -23.58 -0.37 15.53
N THR A 379 -24.00 -1.62 15.75
CA THR A 379 -24.26 -2.13 17.11
C THR A 379 -22.97 -2.38 17.91
N ALA A 380 -21.81 -2.38 17.24
CA ALA A 380 -20.49 -2.34 17.86
C ALA A 380 -19.87 -0.95 17.60
N PRO A 381 -20.27 0.09 18.34
CA PRO A 381 -20.05 1.49 17.96
C PRO A 381 -18.58 1.92 18.00
N GLU A 382 -17.74 1.28 18.82
CA GLU A 382 -16.29 1.51 18.88
C GLU A 382 -15.52 0.98 17.65
N SER A 383 -16.23 0.33 16.71
CA SER A 383 -15.69 -0.21 15.46
C SER A 383 -16.47 0.27 14.24
N GLY A 384 -17.24 -0.58 13.57
CA GLY A 384 -17.94 -0.25 12.33
C GLY A 384 -17.12 -0.49 11.08
N ASP A 385 -16.38 -1.59 11.06
CA ASP A 385 -15.53 -1.94 9.91
C ASP A 385 -16.42 -2.10 8.66
N ILE A 386 -16.05 -1.39 7.59
CA ILE A 386 -16.76 -1.38 6.31
C ILE A 386 -15.74 -1.53 5.18
N PHE A 387 -16.04 -2.46 4.27
CA PHE A 387 -15.29 -2.73 3.06
C PHE A 387 -16.16 -2.36 1.87
N VAL A 388 -15.59 -1.59 0.94
CA VAL A 388 -16.29 -1.08 -0.23
C VAL A 388 -15.53 -1.48 -1.48
N TYR A 389 -16.18 -2.25 -2.34
CA TYR A 389 -15.67 -2.68 -3.62
C TYR A 389 -16.31 -1.85 -4.73
N LEU A 390 -15.48 -1.28 -5.59
CA LEU A 390 -15.91 -0.76 -6.88
C LEU A 390 -15.82 -1.89 -7.90
N THR A 391 -16.94 -2.21 -8.53
CA THR A 391 -17.07 -3.27 -9.52
C THR A 391 -17.79 -2.76 -10.75
N ILE A 392 -17.58 -3.42 -11.88
CA ILE A 392 -18.35 -3.20 -13.11
C ILE A 392 -19.22 -4.42 -13.35
N LEU A 393 -20.52 -4.20 -13.57
CA LEU A 393 -21.42 -5.23 -14.10
C LEU A 393 -21.43 -5.10 -15.62
N THR A 394 -20.90 -6.10 -16.32
CA THR A 394 -20.84 -6.09 -17.79
C THR A 394 -22.25 -6.28 -18.39
N SER A 395 -22.37 -6.05 -19.70
CA SER A 395 -23.60 -6.36 -20.45
C SER A 395 -23.95 -7.86 -20.47
N THR A 396 -23.00 -8.73 -20.11
CA THR A 396 -23.18 -10.18 -19.94
C THR A 396 -23.55 -10.58 -18.50
N SER A 397 -23.80 -9.60 -17.62
CA SER A 397 -24.08 -9.79 -16.19
C SER A 397 -22.92 -10.39 -15.40
N GLU A 398 -21.69 -10.21 -15.87
CA GLU A 398 -20.48 -10.62 -15.14
C GLU A 398 -19.98 -9.48 -14.26
N VAL A 399 -19.48 -9.83 -13.06
CA VAL A 399 -18.95 -8.87 -12.10
C VAL A 399 -17.44 -8.79 -12.25
N VAL A 400 -16.96 -7.61 -12.63
CA VAL A 400 -15.54 -7.31 -12.82
C VAL A 400 -15.05 -6.45 -11.66
N TYR A 401 -14.00 -6.91 -10.97
CA TYR A 401 -13.35 -6.16 -9.90
C TYR A 401 -12.58 -4.96 -10.45
N VAL A 402 -12.72 -3.76 -9.89
CA VAL A 402 -11.92 -2.59 -10.29
C VAL A 402 -10.92 -2.23 -9.20
N THR A 403 -11.42 -1.88 -8.02
CA THR A 403 -10.60 -1.53 -6.85
C THR A 403 -11.46 -1.62 -5.59
N GLU A 404 -10.85 -1.40 -4.44
CA GLU A 404 -11.51 -1.47 -3.13
C GLU A 404 -10.90 -0.47 -2.15
N GLY A 405 -11.62 -0.21 -1.08
CA GLY A 405 -11.17 0.53 0.08
C GLY A 405 -11.97 0.10 1.29
N HIS A 406 -11.47 0.41 2.46
CA HIS A 406 -12.14 0.04 3.71
C HIS A 406 -11.74 1.04 4.80
N LEU A 407 -12.58 1.10 5.82
CA LEU A 407 -12.40 1.99 6.95
C LEU A 407 -13.06 1.36 8.18
N ARG A 408 -12.41 1.43 9.33
CA ARG A 408 -13.08 1.34 10.62
C ARG A 408 -13.82 2.64 10.83
N ALA A 409 -15.14 2.65 10.68
CA ALA A 409 -15.92 3.89 10.67
C ALA A 409 -15.77 4.74 11.94
N ALA A 410 -15.44 4.14 13.09
CA ALA A 410 -15.08 4.89 14.30
C ALA A 410 -13.80 5.77 14.16
N HIS A 411 -12.94 5.51 13.17
CA HIS A 411 -11.84 6.37 12.74
C HIS A 411 -12.22 7.37 11.62
N GLY A 412 -13.52 7.49 11.28
CA GLY A 412 -13.99 8.33 10.19
C GLY A 412 -13.91 9.84 10.41
N GLN A 413 -13.46 10.29 11.59
CA GLN A 413 -13.16 11.70 11.83
C GLN A 413 -12.08 12.18 10.86
N ILE A 414 -12.41 13.22 10.10
CA ILE A 414 -11.49 13.83 9.15
C ILE A 414 -10.53 14.71 9.93
N THR A 415 -9.25 14.45 9.77
CA THR A 415 -8.17 15.24 10.37
C THR A 415 -7.70 16.27 9.36
N GLY A 416 -7.43 17.49 9.83
CA GLY A 416 -6.80 18.53 9.03
C GLY A 416 -5.32 18.24 8.77
N ASP A 417 -4.59 19.29 8.42
CA ASP A 417 -3.16 19.17 8.17
C ASP A 417 -2.38 18.88 9.46
N ASP A 418 -1.83 17.67 9.54
CA ASP A 418 -0.83 17.28 10.54
C ASP A 418 0.41 16.80 9.79
N GLU A 419 1.55 17.37 10.17
CA GLU A 419 2.85 17.03 9.59
C GLU A 419 3.34 15.64 9.95
N ASN A 420 2.89 15.10 11.09
CA ASN A 420 3.24 13.77 11.59
C ASN A 420 2.38 12.67 10.96
N LEU A 421 1.30 13.04 10.27
CA LEU A 421 0.48 12.11 9.50
C LEU A 421 0.94 12.09 8.04
N PRO A 422 0.86 10.92 7.37
CA PRO A 422 1.09 10.84 5.93
C PRO A 422 0.10 11.71 5.15
N HIS A 423 0.58 12.26 4.04
CA HIS A 423 -0.24 13.00 3.08
C HIS A 423 -0.96 12.00 2.18
N TYR A 424 -2.15 12.35 1.67
CA TYR A 424 -2.75 11.60 0.57
C TYR A 424 -2.33 12.17 -0.78
N PRO A 425 -2.19 11.32 -1.81
CA PRO A 425 -1.73 11.77 -3.12
C PRO A 425 -2.81 12.54 -3.90
N ASP A 426 -4.00 12.68 -3.32
CA ASP A 426 -5.16 13.32 -3.92
C ASP A 426 -5.84 14.14 -2.83
N GLU A 427 -5.84 15.45 -2.98
CA GLU A 427 -6.32 16.43 -1.99
C GLU A 427 -7.81 16.28 -1.64
N ASN A 428 -8.60 15.65 -2.53
CA ASN A 428 -10.02 15.42 -2.30
C ASN A 428 -10.28 14.15 -1.46
N VAL A 429 -9.24 13.37 -1.16
CA VAL A 429 -9.34 12.20 -0.29
C VAL A 429 -9.12 12.66 1.15
N PRO A 430 -10.13 12.51 2.04
CA PRO A 430 -10.00 12.99 3.40
C PRO A 430 -8.96 12.20 4.18
N ARG A 431 -8.19 12.90 5.03
CA ARG A 431 -7.18 12.31 5.92
C ARG A 431 -7.81 11.86 7.24
N HIS A 432 -7.28 10.77 7.80
CA HIS A 432 -7.68 10.25 9.10
C HIS A 432 -6.42 10.04 9.94
N SER A 433 -6.45 10.44 11.22
CA SER A 433 -5.29 10.30 12.10
C SER A 433 -5.06 8.85 12.54
N PHE A 434 -6.15 8.09 12.68
CA PHE A 434 -6.15 6.75 13.27
C PHE A 434 -5.55 6.68 14.69
N TYR A 435 -5.48 7.81 15.40
CA TYR A 435 -5.09 7.82 16.80
C TYR A 435 -6.25 7.40 17.70
N ALA A 436 -5.93 6.73 18.80
CA ALA A 436 -6.93 6.30 19.78
C ALA A 436 -7.81 7.46 20.28
N LYS A 437 -7.19 8.63 20.54
CA LYS A 437 -7.86 9.84 21.03
C LYS A 437 -8.90 10.43 20.07
N ASP A 438 -8.79 10.13 18.77
CA ASP A 438 -9.64 10.69 17.71
C ASP A 438 -10.76 9.74 17.31
N ARG A 439 -10.74 8.51 17.81
CA ARG A 439 -11.80 7.53 17.59
C ARG A 439 -13.12 8.00 18.21
N ARG A 440 -14.22 7.84 17.49
CA ARG A 440 -15.57 8.21 17.97
C ARG A 440 -16.53 7.06 17.73
N PRO A 441 -17.41 6.75 18.70
CA PRO A 441 -18.45 5.75 18.50
C PRO A 441 -19.40 6.13 17.37
N ILE A 442 -19.95 5.12 16.69
CA ILE A 442 -20.93 5.28 15.59
C ILE A 442 -22.26 4.57 15.88
N ASP A 443 -22.81 4.76 17.07
CA ASP A 443 -24.10 4.20 17.50
C ASP A 443 -25.31 4.79 16.75
N THR A 444 -25.13 5.94 16.11
CA THR A 444 -26.12 6.58 15.23
C THR A 444 -25.53 6.90 13.86
N PRO A 445 -26.35 7.09 12.80
CA PRO A 445 -25.86 7.37 11.46
C PRO A 445 -24.87 8.54 11.41
N THR A 446 -23.60 8.20 11.26
CA THR A 446 -22.46 9.11 11.27
C THR A 446 -21.86 9.15 9.87
N LYS A 447 -21.58 10.36 9.37
CA LYS A 447 -20.94 10.54 8.07
C LYS A 447 -19.48 10.10 8.15
N VAL A 448 -19.11 9.15 7.31
CA VAL A 448 -17.72 8.78 7.06
C VAL A 448 -17.41 8.97 5.59
N THR A 449 -16.24 9.52 5.28
CA THR A 449 -15.77 9.70 3.90
C THR A 449 -14.35 9.16 3.83
N PHE A 450 -14.02 8.34 2.83
CA PHE A 450 -12.68 7.80 2.64
C PHE A 450 -12.43 7.44 1.17
N GLY A 451 -11.16 7.33 0.79
CA GLY A 451 -10.74 6.90 -0.55
C GLY A 451 -10.70 5.38 -0.70
N LEU A 452 -11.04 4.88 -1.88
CA LEU A 452 -10.64 3.55 -2.33
C LEU A 452 -9.16 3.58 -2.77
N LEU A 453 -8.57 2.43 -3.09
CA LEU A 453 -7.21 2.40 -3.63
C LEU A 453 -7.17 3.00 -5.05
N PRO A 454 -6.17 3.85 -5.38
CA PRO A 454 -6.06 4.49 -6.69
C PRO A 454 -6.01 3.48 -7.85
N ILE A 455 -6.59 3.87 -8.99
CA ILE A 455 -6.67 3.00 -10.17
C ILE A 455 -6.71 3.83 -11.47
N ALA A 456 -6.29 3.23 -12.58
CA ALA A 456 -6.57 3.70 -13.94
C ALA A 456 -7.30 2.59 -14.71
N HIS A 457 -8.60 2.75 -14.95
CA HIS A 457 -9.46 1.72 -15.52
C HIS A 457 -10.49 2.31 -16.48
N GLN A 458 -10.52 1.82 -17.72
CA GLN A 458 -11.54 2.15 -18.70
C GLN A 458 -12.72 1.16 -18.61
N VAL A 459 -13.91 1.71 -18.41
CA VAL A 459 -15.18 1.00 -18.34
C VAL A 459 -15.87 1.07 -19.71
N PRO A 460 -16.20 -0.07 -20.33
CA PRO A 460 -16.90 -0.10 -21.60
C PRO A 460 -18.32 0.47 -21.51
N ARG A 461 -18.74 1.14 -22.59
CA ARG A 461 -20.13 1.52 -22.84
C ARG A 461 -21.09 0.34 -22.59
N GLY A 462 -22.26 0.62 -22.03
CA GLY A 462 -23.30 -0.37 -21.75
C GLY A 462 -23.05 -1.23 -20.51
N SER A 463 -21.89 -1.10 -19.86
CA SER A 463 -21.67 -1.68 -18.52
C SER A 463 -22.31 -0.80 -17.44
N CYS A 464 -22.55 -1.34 -16.25
CA CYS A 464 -22.98 -0.56 -15.09
C CYS A 464 -21.85 -0.43 -14.08
N VAL A 465 -21.73 0.75 -13.47
CA VAL A 465 -20.91 0.94 -12.27
C VAL A 465 -21.67 0.34 -11.08
N GLN A 466 -20.96 -0.38 -10.22
CA GLN A 466 -21.55 -1.03 -9.06
C GLN A 466 -20.68 -0.84 -7.81
N VAL A 467 -21.31 -0.44 -6.71
CA VAL A 467 -20.71 -0.40 -5.37
C VAL A 467 -21.23 -1.58 -4.58
N ARG A 468 -20.32 -2.33 -3.97
CA ARG A 468 -20.65 -3.44 -3.07
C ARG A 468 -20.07 -3.16 -1.69
N LEU A 469 -20.91 -3.24 -0.65
CA LEU A 469 -20.51 -3.04 0.74
C LEU A 469 -20.54 -4.36 1.52
N SER A 470 -19.46 -4.62 2.25
CA SER A 470 -19.32 -5.72 3.21
C SER A 470 -18.91 -5.17 4.57
N GLY A 471 -19.48 -5.71 5.65
CA GLY A 471 -19.02 -5.44 7.00
C GLY A 471 -17.74 -6.22 7.33
N HIS A 472 -17.31 -7.17 6.53
CA HIS A 472 -16.10 -7.93 6.86
C HIS A 472 -15.34 -8.45 5.65
N ASP A 473 -14.09 -8.83 5.95
CA ASP A 473 -13.19 -9.61 5.13
C ASP A 473 -12.30 -10.44 6.07
N ALA A 474 -12.89 -11.51 6.61
CA ALA A 474 -12.30 -12.35 7.64
C ALA A 474 -11.06 -13.12 7.16
N LYS A 475 -10.83 -13.16 5.85
CA LYS A 475 -9.62 -13.79 5.25
C LYS A 475 -8.37 -12.96 5.43
N HIS A 476 -8.50 -11.64 5.55
CA HIS A 476 -7.35 -10.73 5.54
C HIS A 476 -7.29 -9.85 6.78
N PHE A 477 -8.45 -9.51 7.35
CA PHE A 477 -8.59 -8.53 8.42
C PHE A 477 -9.22 -9.12 9.68
N THR A 478 -8.82 -8.60 10.84
CA THR A 478 -9.32 -9.06 12.12
C THR A 478 -10.59 -8.30 12.51
N GLU A 479 -11.67 -9.04 12.70
CA GLU A 479 -12.94 -8.50 13.17
C GLU A 479 -12.94 -8.29 14.69
N VAL A 480 -13.49 -7.15 15.14
CA VAL A 480 -13.69 -6.86 16.57
C VAL A 480 -14.97 -7.51 17.10
N ASP A 481 -16.05 -7.41 16.35
CA ASP A 481 -17.34 -8.05 16.66
C ASP A 481 -17.99 -8.58 15.37
N PRO A 482 -17.95 -9.90 15.13
CA PRO A 482 -18.56 -10.53 13.95
C PRO A 482 -20.09 -10.58 14.03
N THR A 483 -20.67 -10.45 15.22
CA THR A 483 -22.12 -10.55 15.44
C THR A 483 -22.86 -9.23 15.26
N ARG A 484 -22.11 -8.13 15.07
CA ARG A 484 -22.69 -6.80 14.90
C ARG A 484 -23.59 -6.70 13.68
N SER A 485 -24.52 -5.77 13.74
CA SER A 485 -25.18 -5.25 12.55
C SER A 485 -24.64 -3.88 12.18
N MET A 486 -24.71 -3.58 10.90
CA MET A 486 -24.41 -2.27 10.32
C MET A 486 -25.69 -1.70 9.74
N GLU A 487 -25.86 -0.39 9.82
CA GLU A 487 -26.92 0.35 9.15
C GLU A 487 -26.29 1.35 8.17
N LEU A 488 -26.82 1.41 6.96
CA LEU A 488 -26.50 2.43 5.97
C LEU A 488 -27.74 3.30 5.74
N THR A 489 -27.60 4.60 5.90
CA THR A 489 -28.62 5.60 5.58
C THR A 489 -28.27 6.29 4.26
N ALA A 490 -29.28 6.51 3.41
CA ALA A 490 -29.15 7.42 2.28
C ALA A 490 -30.46 8.20 2.11
N THR A 491 -30.36 9.52 2.21
CA THR A 491 -31.46 10.45 1.94
C THR A 491 -30.95 11.66 1.17
N ALA A 492 -31.84 12.50 0.65
CA ALA A 492 -31.44 13.76 0.01
C ALA A 492 -30.61 14.68 0.94
N THR A 493 -30.81 14.61 2.27
CA THR A 493 -30.06 15.40 3.26
C THR A 493 -28.87 14.67 3.89
N ARG A 494 -28.89 13.33 3.87
CA ARG A 494 -27.81 12.44 4.29
C ARG A 494 -27.36 11.63 3.09
N ALA A 495 -26.78 12.33 2.12
CA ALA A 495 -26.33 11.72 0.87
C ALA A 495 -25.16 10.78 1.14
N SER A 496 -25.38 9.49 0.86
CA SER A 496 -24.31 8.51 0.69
C SER A 496 -23.97 8.42 -0.80
N SER A 497 -22.69 8.43 -1.17
CA SER A 497 -22.26 8.55 -2.57
C SER A 497 -20.93 7.83 -2.85
N LEU A 498 -20.74 7.49 -4.12
CA LEU A 498 -19.46 7.17 -4.75
C LEU A 498 -19.08 8.33 -5.67
N THR A 499 -17.92 8.95 -5.47
CA THR A 499 -17.37 9.99 -6.33
C THR A 499 -16.20 9.42 -7.12
N LEU A 500 -16.33 9.38 -8.45
CA LEU A 500 -15.33 8.84 -9.37
C LEU A 500 -14.49 9.97 -9.98
N PRO A 501 -13.16 9.83 -10.01
CA PRO A 501 -12.26 10.71 -10.78
C PRO A 501 -12.23 10.23 -12.23
N LEU A 502 -12.84 11.02 -13.12
CA LEU A 502 -13.01 10.70 -14.54
C LEU A 502 -12.05 11.53 -15.38
N LEU A 503 -11.26 10.86 -16.22
CA LEU A 503 -10.47 11.55 -17.23
C LEU A 503 -11.36 11.86 -18.42
N ASP A 504 -11.38 13.12 -18.85
CA ASP A 504 -12.12 13.52 -20.05
C ASP A 504 -11.59 12.75 -21.28
N SER A 505 -12.51 12.35 -22.16
CA SER A 505 -12.26 11.41 -23.27
C SER A 505 -11.50 12.02 -24.43
#